data_AF-V9IIP0-F1
#
_entry.id   AF-V9IIP0-F1
#
_cell.length_a   1.000
_cell.length_b   1.000
_cell.length_c   1.000
_cell.angle_alpha   90.00
_cell.angle_beta   90.00
_cell.angle_gamma   90.00
#
_symmetry.space_group_name_H-M   'P 1'
#
loop_
_entity.id
_entity.type
_entity.pdbx_description
1 polymer ?
#
loop_
_entity_poly.entity_id
_entity_poly.type
_entity_poly.pdbx_seq_one_letter_code
_entity_poly.pdbx_strand_id
1 'polypeptide(L)'
;MYIGQTEPLTVSMSLPVRGYVPGQAIPITILMTNLSTVVVTKIRIVFKKVVSYHSTEKSRKHKEIIVEVEQPVNKDSDTYDVTFDVPAVPPTGMIHCNIIDVLYTLKVEACVDVSEWYYRMFQKNLKLRTNIVVGTVPLQNYETPQKTTDVTEDFSPHPQCTTEEYADDTQPLKNSERVEKGRSSLSLPLYEKSQIYRSSKPDKDDPTGDDGDSDGEVKPYSPMYRVYKFKSSLKKAR
;
A
#
# COMPACT_ATOMS: atom_id res chain seq x y z
N MET A 1 13.51 -22.69 36.31
CA MET A 1 12.22 -23.30 35.93
C MET A 1 11.17 -22.20 35.91
N TYR A 2 10.71 -21.72 34.76
CA TYR A 2 9.60 -20.76 34.68
C TYR A 2 8.32 -21.49 34.28
N ILE A 3 7.71 -22.17 35.26
CA ILE A 3 6.30 -22.56 35.20
C ILE A 3 5.55 -21.46 35.97
N GLY A 4 4.74 -20.67 35.27
CA GLY A 4 3.84 -19.70 35.91
C GLY A 4 4.19 -18.21 35.76
N GLN A 5 4.78 -17.73 34.66
CA GLN A 5 4.67 -16.29 34.36
C GLN A 5 3.22 -15.97 33.98
N THR A 6 2.50 -15.38 34.93
CA THR A 6 1.11 -14.95 34.79
C THR A 6 0.96 -13.54 34.24
N GLU A 7 2.04 -12.76 34.23
CA GLU A 7 2.00 -11.36 33.83
C GLU A 7 1.98 -11.23 32.29
N PRO A 8 0.97 -10.57 31.71
CA PRO A 8 0.79 -10.54 30.26
C PRO A 8 1.62 -9.43 29.60
N LEU A 9 2.10 -9.73 28.38
CA LEU A 9 2.46 -8.72 27.39
C LEU A 9 1.24 -8.44 26.50
N THR A 10 0.75 -7.21 26.51
CA THR A 10 -0.43 -6.79 25.73
C THR A 10 -0.04 -5.73 24.70
N VAL A 11 -0.53 -5.87 23.48
CA VAL A 11 -0.37 -4.89 22.39
C VAL A 11 -1.73 -4.63 21.77
N SER A 12 -2.12 -3.37 21.69
CA SER A 12 -3.28 -2.92 20.93
C SER A 12 -2.88 -1.89 19.88
N MET A 13 -3.67 -1.81 18.81
CA MET A 13 -3.45 -0.89 17.70
C MET A 13 -4.77 -0.20 17.37
N SER A 14 -4.72 1.11 17.21
CA SER A 14 -5.83 1.94 16.79
C SER A 14 -5.52 2.61 15.45
N LEU A 15 -6.56 2.69 14.61
CA LEU A 15 -6.56 3.38 13.32
C LEU A 15 -7.84 4.23 13.28
N PRO A 16 -7.80 5.47 12.78
CA PRO A 16 -9.00 6.29 12.66
C PRO A 16 -9.99 5.73 11.63
N VAL A 17 -9.48 5.18 10.53
CA VAL A 17 -10.26 4.54 9.46
C VAL A 17 -9.52 3.29 8.95
N ARG A 18 -10.23 2.47 8.16
CA ARG A 18 -9.65 1.30 7.48
C ARG A 18 -9.42 1.49 5.99
N GLY A 19 -9.91 2.60 5.41
CA GLY A 19 -9.81 2.93 4.00
C GLY A 19 -8.93 4.14 3.75
N TYR A 20 -7.93 4.02 2.88
CA TYR A 20 -6.97 5.06 2.52
C TYR A 20 -6.76 5.08 1.00
N VAL A 21 -6.16 6.14 0.47
CA VAL A 21 -5.76 6.23 -0.95
C VAL A 21 -4.25 6.43 -1.08
N PRO A 22 -3.62 6.12 -2.23
CA PRO A 22 -2.22 6.46 -2.46
C PRO A 22 -1.94 7.96 -2.24
N GLY A 23 -0.85 8.24 -1.53
CA GLY A 23 -0.41 9.56 -1.08
C GLY A 23 -1.00 10.00 0.26
N GLN A 24 -1.95 9.26 0.83
CA GLN A 24 -2.49 9.53 2.16
C GLN A 24 -1.65 8.89 3.26
N ALA A 25 -1.51 9.56 4.40
CA ALA A 25 -0.86 9.01 5.58
C ALA A 25 -1.78 8.00 6.31
N ILE A 26 -1.21 6.89 6.76
CA ILE A 26 -1.85 5.95 7.70
C ILE A 26 -1.30 6.24 9.10
N PRO A 27 -2.06 6.91 9.99
CA PRO A 27 -1.69 7.07 11.39
C PRO A 27 -2.07 5.83 12.19
N ILE A 28 -1.10 5.33 12.94
CA ILE A 28 -1.19 4.11 13.74
C ILE A 28 -0.80 4.47 15.18
N THR A 29 -1.74 4.34 16.10
CA THR A 29 -1.44 4.44 17.54
C THR A 29 -1.34 3.03 18.12
N ILE A 30 -0.19 2.72 18.70
CA ILE A 30 0.11 1.41 19.29
C ILE A 30 0.25 1.60 20.79
N LEU A 31 -0.54 0.87 21.57
CA LEU A 31 -0.42 0.80 23.02
C LEU A 31 0.16 -0.56 23.39
N MET A 32 1.31 -0.56 24.04
CA MET A 32 2.01 -1.75 24.51
C MET A 32 2.17 -1.68 26.02
N THR A 33 1.62 -2.65 26.72
CA THR A 33 1.78 -2.79 28.17
C THR A 33 2.51 -4.10 28.44
N ASN A 34 3.70 -4.00 29.01
CA ASN A 34 4.53 -5.16 29.32
C ASN A 34 4.62 -5.35 30.83
N LEU A 35 3.75 -6.20 31.37
CA LEU A 35 3.85 -6.60 32.77
C LEU A 35 4.77 -7.81 32.95
N SER A 36 5.21 -8.43 31.85
CA SER A 36 6.04 -9.62 31.88
C SER A 36 7.53 -9.27 32.05
N THR A 37 8.32 -10.27 32.46
CA THR A 37 9.80 -10.15 32.51
C THR A 37 10.48 -10.15 31.12
N VAL A 38 9.70 -10.32 30.07
CA VAL A 38 10.18 -10.51 28.70
C VAL A 38 10.57 -9.16 28.12
N VAL A 39 11.81 -9.03 27.64
CA VAL A 39 12.28 -7.77 27.06
C VAL A 39 11.79 -7.63 25.62
N VAL A 40 11.04 -6.57 25.33
CA VAL A 40 10.68 -6.17 23.97
C VAL A 40 11.67 -5.13 23.49
N THR A 41 12.36 -5.38 22.38
CA THR A 41 13.40 -4.49 21.84
C THR A 41 12.85 -3.45 20.88
N LYS A 42 11.92 -3.87 20.02
CA LYS A 42 11.32 -3.01 19.01
C LYS A 42 9.92 -3.46 18.64
N ILE A 43 9.15 -2.52 18.13
CA ILE A 43 7.86 -2.75 17.48
C ILE A 43 8.09 -2.67 15.97
N ARG A 44 7.80 -3.75 15.26
CA ARG A 44 7.91 -3.82 13.80
C ARG A 44 6.54 -3.69 13.17
N ILE A 45 6.34 -2.63 12.39
CA ILE A 45 5.13 -2.37 11.63
C ILE A 45 5.39 -2.73 10.18
N VAL A 46 4.54 -3.58 9.59
CA VAL A 46 4.68 -4.04 8.22
C VAL A 46 3.37 -3.92 7.48
N PHE A 47 3.34 -3.06 6.47
CA PHE A 47 2.24 -2.94 5.52
C PHE A 47 2.53 -3.84 4.32
N LYS A 48 1.64 -4.80 4.06
CA LYS A 48 1.85 -5.83 3.05
C LYS A 48 0.75 -5.82 2.00
N LYS A 49 1.14 -6.01 0.74
CA LYS A 49 0.23 -6.38 -0.35
C LYS A 49 0.22 -7.89 -0.46
N VAL A 50 -0.96 -8.48 -0.53
CA VAL A 50 -1.19 -9.91 -0.74
C VAL A 50 -1.94 -10.04 -2.06
N VAL A 51 -1.24 -10.54 -3.07
CA VAL A 51 -1.82 -10.85 -4.38
C VAL A 51 -2.15 -12.33 -4.39
N SER A 52 -3.42 -12.67 -4.55
CA SER A 52 -3.86 -14.05 -4.73
C SER A 52 -4.18 -14.27 -6.20
N TYR A 53 -3.55 -15.27 -6.80
CA TYR A 53 -3.83 -15.73 -8.16
C TYR A 53 -4.67 -17.00 -8.05
N HIS A 54 -5.80 -17.00 -8.73
CA HIS A 54 -6.78 -18.07 -8.72
C HIS A 54 -6.79 -18.75 -10.09
N SER A 55 -6.61 -20.06 -10.08
CA SER A 55 -6.86 -20.95 -11.21
C SER A 55 -7.85 -22.02 -10.79
N THR A 56 -8.45 -22.71 -11.77
CA THR A 56 -9.46 -23.74 -11.58
C THR A 56 -9.01 -24.83 -10.60
N GLU A 57 -7.73 -25.20 -10.63
CA GLU A 57 -7.18 -26.30 -9.81
C GLU A 57 -6.39 -25.82 -8.59
N LYS A 58 -5.69 -24.70 -8.71
CA LYS A 58 -4.73 -24.23 -7.70
C LYS A 58 -4.79 -22.71 -7.56
N SER A 59 -4.63 -22.24 -6.33
CA SER A 59 -4.45 -20.82 -6.04
C SER A 59 -3.07 -20.57 -5.43
N ARG A 60 -2.41 -19.50 -5.88
CA ARG A 60 -1.10 -19.07 -5.37
C ARG A 60 -1.25 -17.71 -4.69
N LYS A 61 -0.49 -17.48 -3.62
CA LYS A 61 -0.41 -16.16 -2.97
C LYS A 61 1.01 -15.65 -3.07
N HIS A 62 1.17 -14.43 -3.54
CA HIS A 62 2.43 -13.69 -3.56
C HIS A 62 2.28 -12.51 -2.58
N LYS A 63 3.26 -12.33 -1.69
CA LYS A 63 3.18 -11.34 -0.61
C LYS A 63 4.34 -10.38 -0.69
N GLU A 64 4.05 -9.11 -0.88
CA GLU A 64 5.04 -8.04 -0.98
C GLU A 64 5.02 -7.18 0.28
N ILE A 65 6.21 -6.75 0.72
CA ILE A 65 6.36 -5.77 1.80
C ILE A 65 6.37 -4.38 1.15
N ILE A 66 5.31 -3.62 1.40
CA ILE A 66 5.11 -2.29 0.79
C ILE A 66 5.79 -1.22 1.62
N VAL A 67 5.57 -1.26 2.94
CA VAL A 67 6.24 -0.39 3.91
C VAL A 67 6.64 -1.23 5.11
N GLU A 68 7.83 -0.96 5.63
CA GLU A 68 8.33 -1.54 6.87
C GLU A 68 8.91 -0.43 7.74
N VAL A 69 8.42 -0.34 8.98
CA VAL A 69 8.88 0.63 9.98
C VAL A 69 9.28 -0.13 11.23
N GLU A 70 10.45 0.20 11.77
CA GLU A 70 10.92 -0.29 13.06
C GLU A 70 10.89 0.85 14.07
N GLN A 71 10.10 0.67 15.13
CA GLN A 71 9.95 1.63 16.22
C GLN A 71 10.64 1.06 17.47
N PRO A 72 11.77 1.63 17.91
CA PRO A 72 12.41 1.24 19.16
C PRO A 72 11.45 1.41 20.35
N VAL A 73 11.52 0.47 21.30
CA VAL A 73 10.74 0.52 22.55
C VAL A 73 11.48 1.38 23.57
N ASN A 74 10.76 2.33 24.16
CA ASN A 74 11.25 3.17 25.25
C ASN A 74 10.66 2.67 26.57
N LYS A 75 11.45 2.63 27.64
CA LYS A 75 10.98 2.16 28.95
C LYS A 75 9.94 3.08 29.59
N ASP A 76 9.95 4.35 29.21
CA ASP A 76 9.08 5.39 29.79
C ASP A 76 7.80 5.63 28.97
N SER A 77 7.59 4.88 27.88
CA SER A 77 6.40 5.02 27.04
C SER A 77 5.73 3.69 26.73
N ASP A 78 4.44 3.64 27.02
CA ASP A 78 3.56 2.54 26.62
C ASP A 78 2.85 2.83 25.29
N THR A 79 2.88 4.09 24.81
CA THR A 79 2.19 4.52 23.59
C THR A 79 3.17 4.94 22.50
N TYR A 80 2.91 4.50 21.27
CA TYR A 80 3.75 4.74 20.10
C TYR A 80 2.88 5.18 18.93
N ASP A 81 3.08 6.42 18.47
CA ASP A 81 2.42 6.95 17.28
C ASP A 81 3.35 6.82 16.07
N VAL A 82 2.93 6.02 15.10
CA VAL A 82 3.66 5.74 13.87
C VAL A 82 2.81 6.16 12.68
N THR A 83 3.43 6.81 11.71
CA THR A 83 2.78 7.27 10.47
C THR A 83 3.63 6.91 9.27
N PHE A 84 2.99 6.50 8.18
CA PHE A 84 3.63 6.36 6.87
C PHE A 84 2.61 6.64 5.76
N ASP A 85 3.08 7.07 4.60
CA ASP A 85 2.23 7.34 3.44
C ASP A 85 1.97 6.07 2.64
N VAL A 86 0.76 5.93 2.09
CA VAL A 86 0.43 4.87 1.14
C VAL A 86 1.14 5.16 -0.18
N PRO A 87 2.08 4.31 -0.64
CA PRO A 87 2.77 4.57 -1.91
C PRO A 87 1.86 4.29 -3.11
N ALA A 88 2.36 4.55 -4.32
CA ALA A 88 1.66 4.24 -5.57
C ALA A 88 1.47 2.72 -5.73
N VAL A 89 0.30 2.21 -5.34
CA VAL A 89 -0.05 0.78 -5.35
C VAL A 89 -1.47 0.56 -5.90
N PRO A 90 -1.78 -0.64 -6.43
CA PRO A 90 -3.11 -0.91 -6.96
C PRO A 90 -4.21 -0.81 -5.88
N PRO A 91 -5.44 -0.46 -6.26
CA PRO A 91 -6.55 -0.49 -5.33
C PRO A 91 -6.84 -1.92 -4.84
N THR A 92 -7.51 -2.00 -3.69
CA THR A 92 -7.97 -3.25 -3.08
C THR A 92 -9.17 -3.79 -3.84
N GLY A 93 -9.13 -5.08 -4.12
CA GLY A 93 -10.19 -5.78 -4.84
C GLY A 93 -10.24 -5.40 -6.33
N MET A 94 -10.73 -6.34 -7.13
CA MET A 94 -11.00 -6.11 -8.54
C MET A 94 -12.41 -6.62 -8.82
N ILE A 95 -13.37 -5.69 -8.88
CA ILE A 95 -14.82 -5.99 -8.95
C ILE A 95 -15.18 -6.90 -10.13
N HIS A 96 -14.37 -6.88 -11.20
CA HIS A 96 -14.61 -7.61 -12.44
C HIS A 96 -13.53 -8.66 -12.75
N CYS A 97 -12.74 -9.09 -11.75
CA CYS A 97 -11.69 -10.09 -11.93
C CYS A 97 -11.81 -11.22 -10.92
N ASN A 98 -11.98 -12.45 -11.41
CA ASN A 98 -12.05 -13.64 -10.57
C ASN A 98 -10.72 -14.40 -10.50
N ILE A 99 -9.72 -13.98 -11.28
CA ILE A 99 -8.44 -14.67 -11.43
C ILE A 99 -7.40 -14.07 -10.47
N ILE A 100 -7.58 -12.81 -10.05
CA ILE A 100 -6.60 -12.10 -9.24
C ILE A 100 -7.32 -11.28 -8.17
N ASP A 101 -6.85 -11.41 -6.93
CA ASP A 101 -7.30 -10.62 -5.79
C ASP A 101 -6.12 -9.86 -5.17
N VAL A 102 -6.32 -8.56 -4.95
CA VAL A 102 -5.34 -7.69 -4.29
C VAL A 102 -5.90 -7.24 -2.95
N LEU A 103 -5.21 -7.62 -1.86
CA LEU A 103 -5.57 -7.25 -0.49
C LEU A 103 -4.38 -6.65 0.25
N TYR A 104 -4.63 -5.77 1.21
CA TYR A 104 -3.58 -5.21 2.05
C TYR A 104 -3.76 -5.58 3.52
N THR A 105 -2.66 -5.96 4.17
CA THR A 105 -2.63 -6.30 5.58
C THR A 105 -1.61 -5.43 6.28
N LEU A 106 -2.05 -4.73 7.33
CA LEU A 106 -1.17 -4.07 8.28
C LEU A 106 -0.90 -5.03 9.44
N LYS A 107 0.39 -5.25 9.72
CA LYS A 107 0.86 -6.14 10.78
C LYS A 107 1.72 -5.34 11.76
N VAL A 108 1.40 -5.45 13.05
CA VAL A 108 2.25 -4.96 14.15
C VAL A 108 2.83 -6.16 14.88
N GLU A 109 4.14 -6.15 15.12
CA GLU A 109 4.86 -7.23 15.79
C GLU A 109 5.73 -6.65 16.92
N ALA A 110 5.47 -7.04 18.16
CA ALA A 110 6.38 -6.77 19.27
C ALA A 110 7.52 -7.79 19.22
N CYS A 111 8.71 -7.32 18.88
CA CYS A 111 9.91 -8.14 18.79
C CYS A 111 10.49 -8.34 20.17
N VAL A 112 10.31 -9.55 20.68
CA VAL A 112 10.90 -9.98 21.94
C VAL A 112 12.35 -10.35 21.71
N ASP A 113 13.24 -9.91 22.60
CA ASP A 113 14.59 -10.45 22.66
C ASP A 113 14.69 -11.51 23.76
N VAL A 114 15.20 -12.67 23.36
CA VAL A 114 15.45 -13.79 24.25
C VAL A 114 16.90 -14.18 24.04
N SER A 115 17.73 -13.88 25.04
CA SER A 115 19.17 -14.15 25.03
C SER A 115 19.49 -15.63 24.79
N GLU A 116 18.64 -16.52 25.27
CA GLU A 116 18.85 -17.96 25.23
C GLU A 116 18.19 -18.60 23.99
N TRP A 117 19.02 -19.19 23.14
CA TRP A 117 18.64 -19.74 21.84
C TRP A 117 17.51 -20.80 21.91
N TYR A 118 17.48 -21.60 22.97
CA TYR A 118 16.45 -22.63 23.14
C TYR A 118 15.09 -22.05 23.51
N TYR A 119 15.04 -20.95 24.27
CA TYR A 119 13.80 -20.24 24.56
C TYR A 119 13.25 -19.48 23.35
N ARG A 120 14.11 -19.05 22.40
CA ARG A 120 13.66 -18.50 21.10
C ARG A 120 12.82 -19.50 20.29
N MET A 121 12.98 -20.80 20.52
CA MET A 121 12.18 -21.84 19.85
C MET A 121 10.73 -21.90 20.35
N PHE A 122 10.52 -21.58 21.63
CA PHE A 122 9.20 -21.64 22.28
C PHE A 122 8.52 -20.27 22.36
N GLN A 123 9.28 -19.19 22.42
CA GLN A 123 8.77 -17.83 22.58
C GLN A 123 8.67 -17.11 21.22
N LYS A 124 7.44 -16.92 20.76
CA LYS A 124 7.14 -16.22 19.50
C LYS A 124 6.81 -14.76 19.77
N ASN A 125 7.22 -13.89 18.86
CA ASN A 125 6.80 -12.49 18.86
C ASN A 125 5.27 -12.35 18.85
N LEU A 126 4.74 -11.48 19.70
CA LEU A 126 3.33 -11.11 19.72
C LEU A 126 2.99 -10.30 18.46
N LYS A 127 1.92 -10.70 17.75
CA LYS A 127 1.57 -10.17 16.43
C LYS A 127 0.10 -9.80 16.36
N LEU A 128 -0.19 -8.57 15.96
CA LEU A 128 -1.52 -8.09 15.60
C LEU A 128 -1.61 -7.86 14.10
N ARG A 129 -2.78 -8.12 13.51
CA ARG A 129 -3.04 -7.90 12.08
C ARG A 129 -4.40 -7.28 11.87
N THR A 130 -4.48 -6.39 10.90
CA THR A 130 -5.74 -5.84 10.40
C THR A 130 -5.69 -5.67 8.89
N ASN A 131 -6.84 -5.71 8.24
CA ASN A 131 -6.94 -5.42 6.81
C ASN A 131 -7.09 -3.92 6.60
N ILE A 132 -6.44 -3.44 5.55
CA ILE A 132 -6.53 -2.06 5.07
C ILE A 132 -7.08 -2.09 3.64
N VAL A 133 -8.00 -1.19 3.36
CA VAL A 133 -8.55 -0.97 2.02
C VAL A 133 -7.81 0.21 1.39
N VAL A 134 -7.11 -0.05 0.30
CA VAL A 134 -6.57 1.00 -0.57
C VAL A 134 -7.62 1.30 -1.65
N GLY A 135 -8.26 2.45 -1.56
CA GLY A 135 -9.30 2.89 -2.50
C GLY A 135 -8.75 3.78 -3.62
N THR A 136 -9.66 4.19 -4.51
CA THR A 136 -9.37 5.15 -5.59
C THR A 136 -9.87 6.56 -5.28
N VAL A 137 -10.71 6.72 -4.25
CA VAL A 137 -11.37 7.97 -3.87
C VAL A 137 -11.18 8.21 -2.36
N PRO A 138 -10.68 9.40 -1.95
CA PRO A 138 -10.51 9.74 -0.54
C PRO A 138 -11.84 9.78 0.22
N LEU A 139 -11.82 9.44 1.50
CA LEU A 139 -12.99 9.52 2.37
C LEU A 139 -13.28 10.99 2.72
N GLN A 140 -14.45 11.49 2.29
CA GLN A 140 -14.83 12.91 2.41
C GLN A 140 -14.78 13.48 3.85
N ASN A 141 -15.07 12.64 4.86
CA ASN A 141 -15.15 13.06 6.27
C ASN A 141 -13.91 12.69 7.10
N TYR A 142 -12.81 12.27 6.46
CA TYR A 142 -11.57 11.93 7.15
C TYR A 142 -10.45 12.90 6.79
N GLU A 143 -10.13 13.04 5.50
CA GLU A 143 -9.09 13.96 5.05
C GLU A 143 -9.38 14.42 3.61
N THR A 144 -9.27 15.73 3.36
CA THR A 144 -9.50 16.30 2.02
C THR A 144 -8.17 16.52 1.30
N PRO A 145 -7.99 15.99 0.07
CA PRO A 145 -6.76 16.22 -0.68
C PRO A 145 -6.60 17.69 -1.06
N GLN A 146 -5.35 18.13 -1.19
CA GLN A 146 -5.01 19.43 -1.76
C GLN A 146 -5.50 19.51 -3.20
N LYS A 147 -6.16 20.61 -3.54
CA LYS A 147 -6.46 20.96 -4.93
C LYS A 147 -5.17 21.43 -5.57
N THR A 148 -4.62 20.66 -6.51
CA THR A 148 -3.44 21.08 -7.27
C THR A 148 -3.80 22.34 -8.06
N THR A 149 -3.16 23.47 -7.77
CA THR A 149 -3.22 24.67 -8.61
C THR A 149 -2.52 24.36 -9.94
N ASP A 150 -3.22 24.61 -11.05
CA ASP A 150 -2.71 24.43 -12.42
C ASP A 150 -1.38 25.17 -12.61
N VAL A 151 -0.32 24.43 -12.93
CA VAL A 151 0.74 24.97 -13.78
C VAL A 151 0.36 24.54 -15.18
N THR A 152 -0.12 25.48 -15.96
CA THR A 152 -0.35 25.33 -17.40
C THR A 152 1.00 25.06 -18.06
N GLU A 153 1.36 23.79 -18.22
CA GLU A 153 2.30 23.41 -19.27
C GLU A 153 1.48 23.14 -20.53
N ASP A 154 1.80 23.93 -21.55
CA ASP A 154 1.13 24.04 -22.84
C ASP A 154 1.40 22.76 -23.65
N PHE A 155 0.59 21.72 -23.44
CA PHE A 155 0.62 20.54 -24.28
C PHE A 155 -0.18 20.81 -25.56
N SER A 156 0.53 21.25 -26.61
CA SER A 156 0.03 21.24 -27.98
C SER A 156 -0.44 19.83 -28.37
N PRO A 157 -1.67 19.65 -28.87
CA PRO A 157 -2.13 18.35 -29.35
C PRO A 157 -1.50 18.05 -30.72
N HIS A 158 -0.52 17.16 -30.76
CA HIS A 158 -0.13 16.51 -32.02
C HIS A 158 -1.12 15.39 -32.37
N PRO A 159 -1.42 15.16 -33.67
CA PRO A 159 -2.59 14.39 -34.09
C PRO A 159 -2.40 12.87 -33.98
N GLN A 160 -3.46 12.26 -33.44
CA GLN A 160 -4.06 10.94 -33.69
C GLN A 160 -3.22 9.81 -34.31
N CYS A 161 -3.21 8.69 -33.57
CA CYS A 161 -2.94 7.33 -34.03
C CYS A 161 -3.97 6.93 -35.10
N THR A 162 -3.49 6.52 -36.27
CA THR A 162 -4.29 6.02 -37.40
C THR A 162 -4.86 4.64 -37.09
N THR A 163 -6.18 4.54 -37.01
CA THR A 163 -6.91 3.29 -37.22
C THR A 163 -7.19 3.19 -38.72
N GLU A 164 -6.64 2.17 -39.37
CA GLU A 164 -7.07 1.78 -40.71
C GLU A 164 -8.44 1.13 -40.61
N GLU A 165 -9.47 1.72 -41.23
CA GLU A 165 -10.64 0.94 -41.63
C GLU A 165 -11.35 1.56 -42.85
N TYR A 166 -11.91 0.63 -43.63
CA TYR A 166 -12.39 0.69 -45.00
C TYR A 166 -13.27 1.90 -45.40
N ALA A 167 -13.13 2.26 -46.68
CA ALA A 167 -13.87 3.30 -47.38
C ALA A 167 -15.38 3.00 -47.54
N ASP A 168 -16.22 4.01 -47.34
CA ASP A 168 -17.32 4.31 -48.26
C ASP A 168 -17.71 5.81 -48.19
N ASP A 169 -18.18 6.31 -49.32
CA ASP A 169 -18.24 7.69 -49.79
C ASP A 169 -19.47 8.47 -49.26
N THR A 170 -19.45 9.81 -49.42
CA THR A 170 -20.55 10.82 -49.36
C THR A 170 -20.45 11.96 -48.31
N GLN A 171 -19.74 13.03 -48.73
CA GLN A 171 -19.92 14.50 -48.61
C GLN A 171 -20.60 15.25 -47.41
N PRO A 172 -20.22 16.53 -47.15
CA PRO A 172 -20.13 17.12 -45.80
C PRO A 172 -21.22 18.15 -45.46
N LEU A 173 -21.62 18.24 -44.18
CA LEU A 173 -22.44 19.35 -43.68
C LEU A 173 -21.97 19.92 -42.34
N LYS A 174 -21.43 21.15 -42.44
CA LYS A 174 -21.55 22.33 -41.55
C LYS A 174 -21.35 22.17 -40.04
N ASN A 175 -20.25 22.77 -39.60
CA ASN A 175 -20.00 23.27 -38.25
C ASN A 175 -21.20 24.06 -37.69
N SER A 176 -21.65 23.70 -36.49
CA SER A 176 -22.34 24.61 -35.60
C SER A 176 -21.54 24.71 -34.31
N GLU A 177 -20.93 25.88 -34.13
CA GLU A 177 -20.42 26.35 -32.86
C GLU A 177 -21.50 26.24 -31.78
N ARG A 178 -21.16 25.64 -30.63
CA ARG A 178 -21.89 25.89 -29.39
C ARG A 178 -20.88 26.14 -28.28
N VAL A 179 -20.66 27.42 -28.06
CA VAL A 179 -19.89 28.00 -26.96
C VAL A 179 -20.65 27.82 -25.64
N GLU A 180 -19.88 27.51 -24.61
CA GLU A 180 -20.14 27.72 -23.17
C GLU A 180 -21.20 26.88 -22.44
N LYS A 181 -20.76 26.08 -21.45
CA LYS A 181 -20.58 26.56 -20.05
C LYS A 181 -20.15 25.43 -19.11
N GLY A 182 -19.10 25.70 -18.33
CA GLY A 182 -18.90 25.09 -17.01
C GLY A 182 -18.41 23.64 -16.96
N ARG A 183 -17.14 23.40 -17.32
CA ARG A 183 -16.38 22.34 -16.65
C ARG A 183 -15.32 23.00 -15.79
N SER A 184 -15.55 22.92 -14.48
CA SER A 184 -14.54 23.18 -13.46
C SER A 184 -13.24 22.49 -13.87
N SER A 185 -12.12 23.23 -13.80
CA SER A 185 -10.79 22.66 -13.96
C SER A 185 -10.60 21.57 -12.90
N LEU A 186 -10.81 20.32 -13.33
CA LEU A 186 -10.55 19.15 -12.52
C LEU A 186 -9.03 19.03 -12.46
N SER A 187 -8.45 19.51 -11.37
CA SER A 187 -7.06 19.25 -11.00
C SER A 187 -6.78 17.77 -11.22
N LEU A 188 -6.01 17.45 -12.26
CA LEU A 188 -5.73 16.07 -12.62
C LEU A 188 -4.98 15.42 -11.45
N PRO A 189 -5.39 14.23 -11.02
CA PRO A 189 -4.57 13.47 -10.09
C PRO A 189 -3.20 13.18 -10.69
N LEU A 190 -2.15 13.36 -9.89
CA LEU A 190 -0.81 12.98 -10.29
C LEU A 190 -0.72 11.46 -10.33
N TYR A 191 -0.25 10.89 -11.44
CA TYR A 191 0.05 9.47 -11.55
C TYR A 191 1.53 9.25 -11.24
N GLU A 192 1.83 8.26 -10.40
CA GLU A 192 3.20 7.90 -10.03
C GLU A 192 3.46 6.42 -10.31
N LYS A 193 4.70 6.09 -10.69
CA LYS A 193 5.11 4.71 -10.91
C LYS A 193 5.15 3.94 -9.60
N SER A 194 4.61 2.71 -9.62
CA SER A 194 4.73 1.78 -8.51
C SER A 194 6.16 1.30 -8.36
N GLN A 195 6.63 1.21 -7.12
CA GLN A 195 7.94 0.64 -6.81
C GLN A 195 7.90 -0.89 -6.93
N ILE A 196 9.06 -1.50 -7.17
CA ILE A 196 9.21 -2.95 -7.13
C ILE A 196 9.45 -3.33 -5.67
N TYR A 197 8.49 -4.02 -5.08
CA TYR A 197 8.55 -4.40 -3.67
C TYR A 197 9.17 -5.77 -3.48
N ARG A 198 9.93 -5.93 -2.39
CA ARG A 198 10.51 -7.22 -2.04
C ARG A 198 9.41 -8.20 -1.62
N SER A 199 9.51 -9.42 -2.12
CA SER A 199 8.73 -10.54 -1.61
C SER A 199 9.04 -10.82 -0.13
N SER A 200 7.98 -11.07 0.63
CA SER A 200 8.07 -11.44 2.04
C SER A 200 8.51 -12.90 2.26
N LYS A 201 8.46 -13.72 1.20
CA LYS A 201 8.90 -15.12 1.17
C LYS A 201 9.49 -15.43 -0.20
N PRO A 202 10.68 -14.91 -0.54
CA PRO A 202 11.24 -15.02 -1.89
C PRO A 202 11.22 -16.46 -2.43
N ASP A 203 11.76 -17.43 -1.68
CA ASP A 203 11.83 -18.84 -2.12
C ASP A 203 10.47 -19.49 -2.43
N LYS A 204 9.38 -18.98 -1.84
CA LYS A 204 8.02 -19.49 -2.06
C LYS A 204 7.25 -18.68 -3.10
N ASP A 205 7.42 -17.37 -3.04
CA ASP A 205 6.62 -16.40 -3.75
C ASP A 205 7.24 -16.05 -5.11
N ASP A 206 8.51 -16.37 -5.33
CA ASP A 206 9.30 -16.24 -6.57
C ASP A 206 10.09 -17.56 -6.79
N PRO A 207 9.43 -18.66 -7.21
CA PRO A 207 10.14 -19.90 -7.49
C PRO A 207 11.14 -19.62 -8.62
N THR A 208 12.39 -20.02 -8.42
CA THR A 208 13.42 -19.96 -9.46
C THR A 208 12.86 -20.61 -10.71
N GLY A 209 12.55 -19.79 -11.72
CA GLY A 209 12.15 -20.28 -13.03
C GLY A 209 13.33 -21.00 -13.65
N ASP A 210 13.04 -21.97 -14.52
CA ASP A 210 14.02 -22.47 -15.48
C ASP A 210 14.55 -21.27 -16.26
N ASP A 211 15.87 -21.10 -16.32
CA ASP A 211 16.57 -20.02 -17.01
C ASP A 211 16.38 -20.23 -18.53
N GLY A 212 15.15 -20.08 -19.02
CA GLY A 212 14.85 -20.17 -20.43
C GLY A 212 15.61 -19.08 -21.19
N ASP A 213 16.15 -19.45 -22.34
CA ASP A 213 16.85 -18.59 -23.30
C ASP A 213 15.96 -17.43 -23.76
N SER A 214 15.82 -16.40 -22.92
CA SER A 214 15.26 -15.12 -23.32
C SER A 214 16.43 -14.24 -23.74
N ASP A 215 16.59 -14.09 -25.05
CA ASP A 215 17.59 -13.24 -25.71
C ASP A 215 17.27 -11.74 -25.63
N GLY A 216 16.12 -11.38 -25.01
CA GLY A 216 15.68 -10.01 -24.80
C GLY A 216 16.00 -9.49 -23.39
N GLU A 217 16.54 -8.28 -23.31
CA GLU A 217 16.66 -7.55 -22.03
C GLU A 217 15.26 -7.16 -21.51
N VAL A 218 14.69 -7.96 -20.62
CA VAL A 218 13.37 -7.68 -20.02
C VAL A 218 13.52 -6.65 -18.91
N LYS A 219 13.12 -5.41 -19.19
CA LYS A 219 13.00 -4.37 -18.15
C LYS A 219 11.78 -4.66 -17.27
N PRO A 220 11.91 -4.54 -15.92
CA PRO A 220 10.79 -4.76 -15.04
C PRO A 220 9.68 -3.73 -15.29
N TYR A 221 8.45 -4.21 -15.44
CA TYR A 221 7.28 -3.36 -15.64
C TYR A 221 6.86 -2.70 -14.33
N SER A 222 6.69 -1.37 -14.34
CA SER A 222 6.25 -0.59 -13.19
C SER A 222 5.01 0.24 -13.54
N PRO A 223 3.79 -0.25 -13.23
CA PRO A 223 2.54 0.43 -13.56
C PRO A 223 2.41 1.75 -12.81
N MET A 224 1.63 2.69 -13.36
CA MET A 224 1.35 3.97 -12.71
C MET A 224 0.00 3.95 -11.99
N TYR A 225 -0.06 4.54 -10.80
CA TYR A 225 -1.28 4.68 -10.02
C TYR A 225 -1.54 6.14 -9.65
N ARG A 226 -2.83 6.47 -9.52
CA ARG A 226 -3.28 7.78 -9.06
C ARG A 226 -2.84 8.01 -7.61
N VAL A 227 -2.13 9.11 -7.37
CA VAL A 227 -1.65 9.56 -6.06
C VAL A 227 -2.24 10.93 -5.74
N TYR A 228 -2.75 11.07 -4.52
CA TYR A 228 -3.31 12.31 -4.00
C TYR A 228 -2.30 13.03 -3.12
N LYS A 229 -2.34 14.37 -3.12
CA LYS A 229 -1.52 15.17 -2.20
C LYS A 229 -2.38 15.60 -1.03
N PHE A 230 -1.89 15.42 0.19
CA PHE A 230 -2.54 15.89 1.41
C PHE A 230 -1.68 16.95 2.09
N LYS A 231 -2.30 17.82 2.90
CA LYS A 231 -1.53 18.76 3.73
C LYS A 231 -0.82 17.92 4.78
N SER A 232 0.50 17.88 4.73
CA SER A 232 1.27 17.25 5.81
C SER A 232 0.85 17.85 7.14
N SER A 233 0.27 17.06 8.03
CA SER A 233 0.18 17.41 9.44
C SER A 233 1.60 17.73 9.89
N LEU A 234 1.89 19.00 10.19
CA LEU A 234 3.17 19.41 10.76
C LEU A 234 3.54 18.41 11.86
N LYS A 235 4.59 17.61 11.64
CA LYS A 235 5.14 16.72 12.67
C LYS A 235 5.41 17.59 13.88
N LYS A 236 4.58 17.47 14.91
CA LYS A 236 4.81 18.15 16.18
C LYS A 236 5.96 17.39 16.82
N ALA A 237 7.19 17.81 16.51
CA ALA A 237 8.36 17.39 17.23
C ALA A 237 8.11 17.70 18.72
N ARG A 238 8.06 16.66 19.54
CA ARG A 238 8.14 16.73 20.99
C ARG A 238 9.37 15.96 21.40
#